data_AF-A0AAF0RJU0-F1
#
_entry.id   AF-A0AAF0RJU0-F1
#
_cell.length_a   1.000
_cell.length_b   1.000
_cell.length_c   1.000
_cell.angle_alpha   90.00
_cell.angle_beta   90.00
_cell.angle_gamma   90.00
#
_symmetry.space_group_name_H-M   'P 1'
#
loop_
_entity.id
_entity.type
_entity.pdbx_description
1 polymer ?
#
loop_
_entity_poly.entity_id
_entity_poly.type
_entity_poly.pdbx_seq_one_letter_code
_entity_poly.pdbx_strand_id
1 'polypeptide(L)'
;MEYRLMNEYTVDWPLWRDDGGAPEGEPELSERLAAQVRDWAATFNELYSYKTGWPDARTCQAQRAEGEHLAAAIARELGPDDSIELDFWETAHAGRNDRGTRRR
;
A
#
# COMPACT_ATOMS: atom_id res chain seq x y z
N MET A 1 -14.29 -13.24 2.44
CA MET A 1 -13.66 -12.59 1.27
C MET A 1 -12.22 -12.31 1.61
N GLU A 2 -11.28 -12.53 0.69
CA GLU A 2 -9.89 -12.16 0.91
C GLU A 2 -9.63 -10.79 0.30
N TYR A 3 -9.20 -9.84 1.14
CA TYR A 3 -8.81 -8.51 0.71
C TYR A 3 -7.29 -8.36 0.70
N ARG A 4 -6.78 -7.51 -0.19
CA ARG A 4 -5.38 -7.07 -0.17
C ARG A 4 -5.32 -5.57 -0.06
N LEU A 5 -4.46 -5.07 0.81
CA LEU A 5 -4.04 -3.67 0.86
C LEU A 5 -2.76 -3.54 0.03
N MET A 6 -2.85 -2.86 -1.11
CA MET A 6 -1.75 -2.74 -2.07
C MET A 6 -1.87 -1.42 -2.83
N ASN A 7 -0.83 -0.59 -2.82
CA ASN A 7 -0.84 0.60 -3.68
C ASN A 7 -0.74 0.22 -5.16
N GLU A 8 -1.39 1.04 -5.97
CA GLU A 8 -1.26 1.05 -7.42
C GLU A 8 -1.28 2.50 -7.88
N TYR A 9 -0.56 2.79 -8.96
CA TYR A 9 -0.47 4.14 -9.49
C TYR A 9 -1.85 4.68 -9.81
N THR A 10 -2.11 5.92 -9.38
CA THR A 10 -3.37 6.65 -9.63
C THR A 10 -4.60 6.04 -8.96
N VAL A 11 -4.42 5.06 -8.08
CA VAL A 11 -5.51 4.47 -7.29
C VAL A 11 -5.56 5.12 -5.91
N ASP A 12 -6.69 5.76 -5.61
CA ASP A 12 -6.92 6.42 -4.31
C ASP A 12 -7.50 5.47 -3.25
N TRP A 13 -8.05 4.33 -3.69
CA TRP A 13 -8.60 3.28 -2.84
C TRP A 13 -7.82 1.97 -3.03
N PRO A 14 -6.70 1.77 -2.31
CA PRO A 14 -5.74 0.68 -2.53
C PRO A 14 -6.20 -0.65 -1.93
N LEU A 15 -7.51 -0.93 -1.92
CA LEU A 15 -8.09 -2.19 -1.47
C LEU A 15 -8.48 -3.03 -2.67
N TRP A 16 -8.17 -4.32 -2.59
CA TRP A 16 -8.34 -5.27 -3.68
C TRP A 16 -9.05 -6.51 -3.15
N ARG A 17 -9.86 -7.10 -4.00
CA ARG A 17 -10.43 -8.44 -3.85
C ARG A 17 -9.63 -9.43 -4.70
N ASP A 18 -10.08 -10.68 -4.69
CA ASP A 18 -9.52 -11.72 -5.55
C ASP A 18 -9.72 -11.46 -7.04
N ASP A 19 -10.82 -10.79 -7.41
CA ASP A 19 -11.20 -10.52 -8.80
C ASP A 19 -10.75 -9.14 -9.33
N GLY A 20 -10.15 -8.29 -8.49
CA GLY A 20 -9.64 -6.99 -8.90
C GLY A 20 -9.71 -5.92 -7.80
N GLY A 21 -9.69 -4.65 -8.21
CA GLY A 21 -9.81 -3.52 -7.28
C GLY A 21 -11.17 -3.54 -6.58
N ALA A 22 -11.16 -3.36 -5.26
CA ALA A 22 -12.40 -3.19 -4.51
C ALA A 22 -13.03 -1.84 -4.89
N PRO A 23 -14.36 -1.77 -5.06
CA PRO A 23 -15.08 -0.51 -5.18
C PRO A 23 -14.79 0.40 -3.99
N GLU A 24 -14.87 1.71 -4.23
CA GLU A 24 -14.73 2.68 -3.15
C GLU A 24 -15.78 2.45 -2.06
N GLY A 25 -15.34 2.43 -0.81
CA GLY A 25 -16.20 2.14 0.34
C GLY A 25 -16.41 0.65 0.61
N GLU A 26 -15.77 -0.24 -0.18
CA GLU A 26 -15.70 -1.66 0.12
C GLU A 26 -14.25 -2.11 0.39
N PRO A 27 -13.99 -2.91 1.45
CA PRO A 27 -14.90 -3.29 2.54
C PRO A 27 -15.50 -2.08 3.27
N GLU A 28 -16.64 -2.28 3.94
CA GLU A 28 -17.25 -1.24 4.78
C GLU A 28 -16.36 -0.95 5.98
N LEU A 29 -15.61 0.15 5.92
CA LEU A 29 -14.74 0.65 6.98
C LEU A 29 -15.35 1.87 7.64
N SER A 30 -14.95 2.13 8.88
CA SER A 30 -15.23 3.42 9.53
C SER A 30 -14.66 4.58 8.69
N GLU A 31 -15.36 5.72 8.65
CA GLU A 31 -14.94 6.89 7.88
C GLU A 31 -13.51 7.32 8.21
N ARG A 32 -13.12 7.18 9.49
CA ARG A 32 -11.77 7.46 9.96
C ARG A 32 -10.75 6.54 9.30
N LEU A 33 -10.99 5.23 9.30
CA LEU A 33 -10.06 4.27 8.74
C LEU A 33 -10.00 4.38 7.21
N ALA A 34 -11.14 4.62 6.56
CA ALA A 34 -11.20 4.91 5.14
C ALA A 34 -10.37 6.16 4.77
N ALA A 35 -10.43 7.23 5.57
CA ALA A 35 -9.59 8.40 5.37
C ALA A 35 -8.09 8.07 5.50
N GLN A 36 -7.70 7.29 6.50
CA GLN A 36 -6.30 6.88 6.69
C GLN A 36 -5.77 6.04 5.51
N VAL A 37 -6.60 5.13 4.97
CA VAL A 37 -6.28 4.34 3.77
C VAL A 37 -6.04 5.24 2.55
N ARG A 38 -6.88 6.26 2.36
CA ARG A 38 -6.71 7.25 1.27
C ARG A 38 -5.44 8.08 1.47
N ASP A 39 -5.17 8.55 2.68
CA ASP A 39 -3.97 9.33 2.99
C ASP A 39 -2.68 8.52 2.75
N TRP A 40 -2.71 7.22 3.05
CA TRP A 40 -1.62 6.30 2.77
C TRP A 40 -1.39 6.15 1.26
N ALA A 41 -2.44 5.97 0.46
CA ALA A 41 -2.36 5.93 -1.00
C ALA A 41 -1.89 7.27 -1.61
N ALA A 42 -2.37 8.39 -1.08
CA ALA A 42 -1.95 9.72 -1.51
C ALA A 42 -0.44 9.93 -1.31
N THR A 43 0.10 9.46 -0.17
CA THR A 43 1.54 9.51 0.12
C THR A 43 2.34 8.71 -0.91
N PHE A 44 1.85 7.54 -1.33
CA PHE A 44 2.45 6.77 -2.42
C PHE A 44 2.44 7.53 -3.74
N ASN A 45 1.27 8.04 -4.14
CA ASN A 45 1.11 8.77 -5.40
C ASN A 45 1.96 10.06 -5.45
N GLU A 46 2.21 10.69 -4.30
CA GLU A 46 3.04 11.89 -4.19
C GLU A 46 4.54 11.57 -4.24
N LEU A 47 4.99 10.55 -3.50
CA LEU A 47 6.42 10.36 -3.21
C LEU A 47 7.06 9.20 -3.99
N TYR A 48 6.30 8.18 -4.37
CA TYR A 48 6.86 7.01 -5.05
C TYR A 48 6.97 7.24 -6.55
N SER A 49 8.19 7.10 -7.06
CA SER A 49 8.48 7.25 -8.49
C SER A 49 8.71 5.88 -9.11
N TYR A 50 8.05 5.58 -10.23
CA TYR A 50 8.32 4.34 -10.98
C TYR A 50 9.77 4.22 -11.48
N LYS A 51 10.50 5.34 -11.58
CA LYS A 51 11.90 5.36 -12.05
C LYS A 51 12.91 5.14 -10.92
N THR A 52 12.61 5.68 -9.74
CA THR A 52 13.59 5.82 -8.65
C THR A 52 13.15 5.17 -7.34
N GLY A 53 11.91 4.71 -7.26
CA GLY A 53 11.26 4.26 -6.03
C GLY A 53 10.99 5.40 -5.06
N TRP A 54 10.94 5.07 -3.77
CA TRP A 54 10.86 6.02 -2.67
C TRP A 54 12.05 7.00 -2.63
N PRO A 55 11.87 8.20 -2.07
CA PRO A 55 12.94 9.19 -1.96
C PRO A 55 14.10 8.71 -1.07
N ASP A 56 13.85 7.85 -0.09
CA ASP A 56 14.86 7.25 0.77
C ASP A 56 14.33 5.99 1.48
N ALA A 57 15.24 5.25 2.12
CA ALA A 57 14.91 4.02 2.84
C ALA A 57 14.02 4.25 4.06
N ARG A 58 14.10 5.43 4.70
CA ARG A 58 13.31 5.76 5.88
C ARG A 58 11.84 5.96 5.50
N THR A 59 11.59 6.66 4.39
CA THR A 59 10.25 6.85 3.84
C THR A 59 9.63 5.52 3.42
N CYS A 60 10.40 4.65 2.75
CA CYS A 60 9.96 3.29 2.42
C CYS A 60 9.56 2.48 3.67
N GLN A 61 10.39 2.52 4.72
CA GLN A 61 10.10 1.84 5.98
C GLN A 61 8.88 2.41 6.70
N ALA A 62 8.74 3.73 6.72
CA ALA A 62 7.59 4.40 7.32
C ALA A 62 6.29 4.02 6.60
N GLN A 63 6.29 4.03 5.26
CA GLN A 63 5.13 3.64 4.47
C GLN A 63 4.74 2.18 4.72
N ARG A 64 5.73 1.28 4.78
CA ARG A 64 5.49 -0.12 5.09
C ARG A 64 4.87 -0.30 6.48
N ALA A 65 5.45 0.34 7.49
CA ALA A 65 4.94 0.25 8.86
C ALA A 65 3.51 0.77 8.96
N GLU A 66 3.20 1.87 8.28
CA GLU A 66 1.83 2.39 8.21
C GLU A 66 0.87 1.41 7.51
N GLY A 67 1.29 0.80 6.41
CA GLY A 67 0.51 -0.24 5.72
C GLY A 67 0.24 -1.45 6.62
N GLU A 68 1.23 -1.89 7.42
CA GLU A 68 1.08 -2.99 8.38
C GLU A 68 0.09 -2.62 9.50
N HIS A 69 0.15 -1.38 9.99
CA HIS A 69 -0.81 -0.86 10.96
C HIS A 69 -2.22 -0.75 10.40
N LEU A 70 -2.38 -0.30 9.15
CA LEU A 70 -3.67 -0.20 8.48
C LEU A 70 -4.28 -1.57 8.22
N ALA A 71 -3.52 -2.53 7.71
CA ALA A 71 -4.01 -3.90 7.50
C ALA A 71 -4.50 -4.51 8.82
N ALA A 72 -3.75 -4.33 9.91
CA ALA A 72 -4.17 -4.79 11.24
C ALA A 72 -5.41 -4.06 11.77
N ALA A 73 -5.58 -2.76 11.48
CA ALA A 73 -6.77 -2.01 11.85
C ALA A 73 -8.00 -2.46 11.04
N ILE A 74 -7.84 -2.65 9.73
CA ILE A 74 -8.90 -3.13 8.83
C ILE A 74 -9.35 -4.54 9.24
N ALA A 75 -8.41 -5.45 9.50
CA ALA A 75 -8.72 -6.80 9.96
C ALA A 75 -9.61 -6.84 11.22
N ARG A 76 -9.60 -5.78 12.04
CA ARG A 76 -10.45 -5.68 13.24
C ARG A 76 -11.85 -5.15 12.96
N GLU A 77 -12.04 -4.45 11.85
CA GLU A 77 -13.35 -3.95 11.39
C GLU A 77 -14.03 -4.94 10.43
N LEU A 78 -13.25 -5.83 9.79
CA LEU A 78 -13.76 -6.90 8.95
C LEU A 78 -14.58 -7.94 9.72
N GLY A 79 -15.54 -8.55 9.01
CA GLY A 79 -16.31 -9.68 9.51
C GLY A 79 -15.44 -10.92 9.73
N PRO A 80 -15.92 -11.92 10.50
CA PRO A 80 -15.15 -13.12 10.83
C PRO A 80 -14.83 -14.02 9.62
N ASP A 81 -15.55 -13.85 8.51
CA ASP A 81 -15.36 -14.59 7.25
C ASP A 81 -14.46 -13.84 6.24
N ASP A 82 -13.99 -12.64 6.62
CA ASP A 82 -13.17 -11.78 5.79
C ASP A 82 -11.75 -11.66 6.35
N SER A 83 -10.77 -11.58 5.46
CA SER A 83 -9.36 -11.43 5.81
C SER A 83 -8.75 -10.27 5.03
N ILE A 84 -7.65 -9.72 5.53
CA ILE A 84 -6.85 -8.76 4.79
C ILE A 84 -5.37 -9.01 4.96
N GLU A 85 -4.63 -8.91 3.86
CA GLU A 85 -3.17 -8.97 3.81
C GLU A 85 -2.59 -7.67 3.23
N LEU A 86 -1.43 -7.24 3.73
CA LEU A 86 -0.66 -6.18 3.11
C LEU A 86 0.25 -6.77 2.02
N ASP A 87 0.03 -6.37 0.76
CA ASP A 87 0.92 -6.70 -0.36
C ASP A 87 1.84 -5.49 -0.64
N PHE A 88 2.98 -5.44 0.06
CA PHE A 88 3.92 -4.32 -0.04
C PHE A 88 5.01 -4.58 -1.09
N TRP A 89 4.71 -4.33 -2.36
CA TRP A 89 5.66 -4.53 -3.48
C TRP A 89 6.65 -3.37 -3.67
N GLU A 90 6.35 -2.20 -3.09
CA GLU A 90 6.97 -0.89 -3.31
C GLU A 90 8.35 -0.76 -2.63
N THR A 91 9.24 -1.73 -2.83
CA THR A 91 10.49 -1.86 -2.04
C THR A 91 11.68 -1.10 -2.61
N ALA A 92 11.54 -0.47 -3.78
CA ALA A 92 12.60 0.33 -4.40
C ALA A 92 12.73 1.69 -3.70
N HIS A 93 13.95 2.15 -3.47
CA HIS A 93 14.20 3.49 -2.92
C HIS A 93 15.56 4.04 -3.38
N ALA A 94 15.66 5.37 -3.49
CA ALA A 94 16.93 6.02 -3.73
C ALA A 94 17.87 5.74 -2.56
N GLY A 95 19.09 5.29 -2.87
CA GLY A 95 20.04 4.75 -1.88
C GLY A 95 20.29 3.25 -2.01
N ARG A 96 19.45 2.50 -2.75
CA ARG A 96 19.86 1.19 -3.27
C ARG A 96 20.86 1.44 -4.40
N ASN A 97 22.12 1.52 -4.01
CA ASN A 97 23.25 1.71 -4.91
C ASN A 97 23.42 0.44 -5.73
N ASP A 98 22.59 0.26 -6.78
CA ASP A 98 22.79 -0.78 -7.78
C ASP A 98 24.02 -0.40 -8.61
N ARG A 99 25.20 -0.62 -7.99
CA ARG A 99 26.43 -0.92 -8.71
C ARG A 99 26.28 -2.31 -9.33
N GLY A 100 25.33 -2.44 -10.24
CA GLY A 100 25.15 -3.56 -11.16
C GLY A 100 25.62 -3.14 -12.54
N THR A 101 26.90 -2.81 -12.67
CA THR A 101 27.54 -2.56 -13.96
C THR A 101 27.45 -3.83 -14.82
N ARG A 102 26.45 -3.94 -15.71
CA ARG A 102 26.58 -4.82 -16.87
C ARG A 102 27.38 -4.09 -17.93
N ARG A 103 28.71 -4.23 -17.85
CA ARG A 103 29.59 -4.04 -19.00
C ARG A 103 29.15 -5.01 -20.10
N ARG A 104 28.95 -4.49 -21.31
CA ARG A 104 29.19 -5.25 -22.55
C ARG A 104 30.38 -4.59 -23.24
#